data_AF-B3RJL3-F1
#
_entry.id   AF-B3RJL3-F1
#
_cell.length_a   1.000
_cell.length_b   1.000
_cell.length_c   1.000
_cell.angle_alpha   90.00
_cell.angle_beta   90.00
_cell.angle_gamma   90.00
#
_symmetry.space_group_name_H-M   'P 1'
#
loop_
_entity.id
_entity.type
_entity.pdbx_description
1 polymer ?
#
loop_
_entity_poly.entity_id
_entity_poly.type
_entity_poly.pdbx_seq_one_letter_code
_entity_poly.pdbx_strand_id
1 'polypeptide(L)'
;MLCSLLFKLSEWRVEAKDNNDDSIQRKRFLVELEFVQALANPQYLNFLAQHGYLRDSAFINYLDYLQYWKQQEYVKFVKYPQCLHFLDLLQSEHFRRELINNPCAKFIEEQQLLHWQYNTQSKIKAVVEAARQIKQGTIPLT
;
A
#
# COMPACT_ATOMS: atom_id res chain seq x y z
N MET A 1 31.90 -39.62 -18.39
CA MET A 1 30.56 -39.53 -17.76
C MET A 1 30.54 -38.65 -16.51
N LEU A 2 31.50 -38.78 -15.57
CA LEU A 2 31.55 -37.94 -14.36
C LEU A 2 31.75 -36.43 -14.63
N CYS A 3 32.58 -36.04 -15.60
CA CYS A 3 32.74 -34.61 -15.99
C CYS A 3 31.45 -33.98 -16.56
N SER A 4 30.68 -34.72 -17.36
CA SER A 4 29.40 -34.24 -17.90
C SER A 4 28.32 -34.15 -16.81
N LEU A 5 28.37 -35.03 -15.79
CA LEU A 5 27.49 -34.95 -14.64
C LEU A 5 27.85 -33.78 -13.73
N LEU A 6 29.14 -33.53 -13.49
CA LEU A 6 29.63 -32.40 -12.69
C LEU A 6 29.33 -31.05 -13.35
N PHE A 7 29.44 -30.95 -14.69
CA PHE A 7 29.06 -29.76 -15.45
C PHE A 7 27.54 -29.51 -15.40
N LYS A 8 26.72 -30.56 -15.58
CA LYS A 8 25.26 -30.47 -15.36
C LYS A 8 24.91 -30.14 -13.91
N LEU A 9 25.60 -30.68 -12.92
CA LEU A 9 25.39 -30.33 -11.51
C LEU A 9 25.76 -28.87 -11.20
N SER A 10 26.78 -28.30 -11.88
CA SER A 10 27.06 -26.87 -11.78
C SER A 10 26.01 -26.00 -12.49
N GLU A 11 25.51 -26.41 -13.66
CA GLU A 11 24.39 -25.75 -14.35
C GLU A 11 23.13 -25.75 -13.49
N TRP A 12 22.69 -26.91 -13.00
CA TRP A 12 21.54 -27.04 -12.09
C TRP A 12 21.72 -26.25 -10.79
N ARG A 13 22.95 -26.12 -10.30
CA ARG A 13 23.26 -25.29 -9.12
C ARG A 13 23.19 -23.80 -9.43
N VAL A 14 23.56 -23.36 -10.63
CA VAL A 14 23.45 -21.96 -11.07
C VAL A 14 21.99 -21.61 -11.35
N GLU A 15 21.28 -22.46 -12.09
CA GLU A 15 19.88 -22.27 -12.49
C GLU A 15 18.93 -22.33 -11.28
N ALA A 16 19.19 -23.18 -10.29
CA ALA A 16 18.45 -23.19 -9.03
C ALA A 16 18.75 -21.95 -8.14
N LYS A 17 19.92 -21.33 -8.29
CA LYS A 17 20.31 -20.14 -7.53
C LYS A 17 19.62 -18.89 -8.09
N ASP A 18 19.57 -18.77 -9.41
CA ASP A 18 18.82 -17.72 -10.13
C ASP A 18 17.31 -17.80 -9.82
N ASN A 19 16.72 -19.00 -9.95
CA ASN A 19 15.30 -19.20 -9.64
C ASN A 19 14.96 -18.90 -8.17
N ASN A 20 15.89 -19.16 -7.24
CA ASN A 20 15.67 -18.89 -5.83
C ASN A 20 15.81 -17.40 -5.50
N ASP A 21 16.76 -16.69 -6.10
CA ASP A 21 16.97 -15.25 -5.89
C ASP A 21 15.80 -14.41 -6.41
N ASP A 22 15.31 -14.70 -7.61
CA ASP A 22 14.09 -14.08 -8.17
C ASP A 22 12.87 -14.28 -7.26
N SER A 23 12.76 -15.48 -6.67
CA SER A 23 11.69 -15.78 -5.71
C SER A 23 11.82 -14.97 -4.42
N ILE A 24 13.04 -14.70 -3.96
CA ILE A 24 13.33 -13.92 -2.76
C ILE A 24 13.04 -12.44 -3.02
N GLN A 25 13.50 -11.91 -4.14
CA GLN A 25 13.25 -10.51 -4.54
C GLN A 25 11.74 -10.26 -4.71
N ARG A 26 11.03 -11.21 -5.34
CA ARG A 26 9.57 -11.15 -5.45
C ARG A 26 8.88 -11.18 -4.08
N LYS A 27 9.32 -12.04 -3.16
CA LYS A 27 8.77 -12.10 -1.79
C LYS A 27 9.00 -10.77 -1.06
N ARG A 28 10.21 -10.21 -1.14
CA ARG A 28 10.53 -8.92 -0.53
C ARG A 28 9.61 -7.82 -1.06
N PHE A 29 9.44 -7.74 -2.37
CA PHE A 29 8.53 -6.78 -3.00
C PHE A 29 7.09 -6.92 -2.49
N LEU A 30 6.57 -8.15 -2.40
CA LEU A 30 5.22 -8.40 -1.90
C LEU A 30 5.07 -8.02 -0.42
N VAL A 31 6.05 -8.36 0.42
CA VAL A 31 6.05 -7.99 1.84
C VAL A 31 6.11 -6.48 2.02
N GLU A 32 6.95 -5.78 1.26
CA GLU A 32 7.03 -4.32 1.27
C GLU A 32 5.70 -3.69 0.84
N LEU A 33 5.06 -4.24 -0.21
CA LEU A 33 3.76 -3.78 -0.70
C LEU A 33 2.65 -3.98 0.34
N GLU A 34 2.56 -5.17 0.93
CA GLU A 34 1.59 -5.49 1.98
C GLU A 34 1.78 -4.60 3.20
N PHE A 35 3.04 -4.40 3.61
CA PHE A 35 3.38 -3.51 4.71
C PHE A 35 2.93 -2.07 4.44
N VAL A 36 3.24 -1.52 3.25
CA VAL A 36 2.82 -0.16 2.88
C VAL A 36 1.30 -0.08 2.88
N GLN A 37 0.59 -1.06 2.31
CA GLN A 37 -0.86 -1.07 2.31
C GLN A 37 -1.46 -1.17 3.72
N ALA A 38 -0.80 -1.86 4.65
CA ALA A 38 -1.24 -1.92 6.04
C ALA A 38 -1.21 -0.55 6.74
N LEU A 39 -0.37 0.39 6.29
CA LEU A 39 -0.35 1.77 6.80
C LEU A 39 -1.65 2.55 6.53
N ALA A 40 -2.53 2.05 5.64
CA ALA A 40 -3.86 2.64 5.44
C ALA A 40 -4.79 2.45 6.66
N ASN A 41 -4.49 1.50 7.55
CA ASN A 41 -5.30 1.20 8.73
C ASN A 41 -4.85 2.07 9.94
N PRO A 42 -5.70 2.99 10.44
CA PRO A 42 -5.34 3.86 11.57
C PRO A 42 -5.02 3.10 12.86
N GLN A 43 -5.68 1.95 13.09
CA GLN A 43 -5.44 1.13 14.27
C GLN A 43 -4.06 0.47 14.22
N TYR A 44 -3.59 0.12 13.03
CA TYR A 44 -2.23 -0.41 12.84
C TYR A 44 -1.17 0.67 13.08
N LEU A 45 -1.42 1.90 12.62
CA LEU A 45 -0.54 3.05 12.91
C LEU A 45 -0.45 3.33 14.42
N ASN A 46 -1.58 3.28 15.13
CA ASN A 46 -1.61 3.42 16.59
C ASN A 46 -0.83 2.30 17.29
N PHE A 47 -0.99 1.06 16.84
CA PHE A 47 -0.21 -0.08 17.34
C PHE A 47 1.30 0.15 17.17
N LEU A 48 1.74 0.59 15.98
CA LEU A 48 3.16 0.89 15.72
C LEU A 48 3.69 2.01 16.64
N ALA A 49 2.87 3.04 16.88
CA ALA A 49 3.22 4.16 17.75
C ALA A 49 3.36 3.73 19.21
N GLN A 50 2.42 2.93 19.72
CA GLN A 50 2.41 2.44 21.11
C GLN A 50 3.59 1.54 21.45
N HIS A 51 4.02 0.70 20.49
CA HIS A 51 5.18 -0.18 20.66
C HIS A 51 6.52 0.53 20.46
N GLY A 52 6.50 1.83 20.12
CA GLY A 52 7.71 2.64 20.00
C GLY A 52 8.48 2.48 18.68
N TYR A 53 7.97 1.72 17.70
CA TYR A 53 8.63 1.57 16.40
C TYR A 53 8.80 2.92 15.69
N LEU A 54 7.82 3.82 15.82
CA LEU A 54 7.86 5.16 15.22
C LEU A 54 8.83 6.13 15.92
N ARG A 55 9.55 5.69 16.97
CA ARG A 55 10.60 6.48 17.63
C ARG A 55 12.01 6.10 17.16
N ASP A 56 12.17 4.91 16.61
CA ASP A 56 13.46 4.42 16.15
C ASP A 56 13.87 5.06 14.82
N SER A 57 15.05 5.68 14.81
CA SER A 57 15.66 6.28 13.61
C SER A 57 15.83 5.29 12.47
N ALA A 58 16.15 4.02 12.76
CA ALA A 58 16.31 3.01 11.71
C ALA A 58 14.97 2.73 11.01
N PHE A 59 13.88 2.70 11.76
CA PHE A 59 12.53 2.49 11.21
C PHE A 59 12.05 3.71 10.40
N ILE A 60 12.36 4.94 10.84
CA ILE A 60 12.02 6.15 10.08
C ILE A 60 12.74 6.16 8.73
N ASN A 61 14.04 5.81 8.72
CA ASN A 61 14.80 5.70 7.47
C ASN A 61 14.23 4.61 6.55
N TYR A 62 13.69 3.54 7.11
CA TYR A 62 12.99 2.52 6.32
C TYR A 62 11.67 3.05 5.72
N LEU A 63 10.91 3.87 6.45
CA LEU A 63 9.72 4.55 5.91
C LEU A 63 10.09 5.55 4.80
N ASP A 64 11.24 6.23 4.91
CA ASP A 64 11.77 7.09 3.85
C ASP A 64 12.16 6.28 2.61
N TYR A 65 12.82 5.14 2.79
CA TYR A 65 13.08 4.20 1.70
C TYR A 65 11.79 3.81 0.96
N LEU A 66 10.71 3.49 1.69
CA LEU A 66 9.43 3.10 1.08
C LEU A 66 8.75 4.21 0.28
N GLN A 67 9.25 5.45 0.28
CA GLN A 67 8.70 6.52 -0.57
C GLN A 67 8.82 6.22 -2.07
N TYR A 68 9.64 5.25 -2.48
CA TYR A 68 9.70 4.80 -3.88
C TYR A 68 8.34 4.29 -4.41
N TRP A 69 7.44 3.82 -3.54
CA TRP A 69 6.09 3.37 -3.92
C TRP A 69 5.22 4.45 -4.55
N LYS A 70 5.61 5.74 -4.39
CA LYS A 70 4.94 6.88 -5.02
C LYS A 70 5.33 7.09 -6.48
N GLN A 71 6.41 6.47 -6.95
CA GLN A 71 6.84 6.58 -8.35
C GLN A 71 5.84 5.87 -9.27
N GLN A 72 5.71 6.36 -10.51
CA GLN A 72 4.70 5.92 -11.46
C GLN A 72 4.82 4.42 -11.79
N GLU A 73 6.03 3.87 -11.76
CA GLU A 73 6.29 2.46 -12.05
C GLU A 73 5.65 1.53 -11.01
N TYR A 74 5.57 1.98 -9.75
CA TYR A 74 5.16 1.15 -8.60
C TYR A 74 3.74 1.45 -8.11
N VAL A 75 3.27 2.70 -8.24
CA VAL A 75 1.97 3.13 -7.73
C VAL A 75 0.80 2.30 -8.28
N LYS A 76 0.94 1.75 -9.49
CA LYS A 76 -0.06 0.88 -10.14
C LYS A 76 -0.38 -0.40 -9.36
N PHE A 77 0.52 -0.84 -8.46
CA PHE A 77 0.31 -2.02 -7.62
C PHE A 77 -0.39 -1.69 -6.30
N VAL A 78 -0.52 -0.39 -5.95
CA VAL A 78 -1.12 0.06 -4.70
C VAL A 78 -2.65 0.05 -4.80
N LYS A 79 -3.31 -0.76 -3.98
CA LYS A 79 -4.77 -0.86 -3.95
C LYS A 79 -5.43 0.24 -3.11
N TYR A 80 -4.77 0.65 -2.03
CA TYR A 80 -5.31 1.60 -1.05
C TYR A 80 -4.52 2.91 -1.12
N PRO A 81 -4.92 3.91 -1.91
CA PRO A 81 -4.13 5.13 -2.12
C PRO A 81 -3.88 5.93 -0.84
N GLN A 82 -4.71 5.73 0.19
CA GLN A 82 -4.56 6.39 1.48
C GLN A 82 -3.26 6.02 2.20
N CYS A 83 -2.69 4.84 1.96
CA CYS A 83 -1.44 4.47 2.60
C CYS A 83 -0.28 5.39 2.23
N LEU A 84 -0.23 5.86 0.98
CA LEU A 84 0.83 6.77 0.51
C LEU A 84 0.72 8.13 1.20
N HIS A 85 -0.51 8.58 1.48
CA HIS A 85 -0.72 9.80 2.26
C HIS A 85 -0.22 9.64 3.70
N PHE A 86 -0.52 8.51 4.34
CA PHE A 86 0.01 8.24 5.69
C PHE A 86 1.52 8.08 5.70
N LEU A 87 2.12 7.51 4.65
CA LEU A 87 3.57 7.40 4.53
C LEU A 87 4.25 8.78 4.58
N ASP A 88 3.65 9.78 3.92
CA ASP A 88 4.12 11.18 4.00
C ASP A 88 3.92 11.77 5.40
N LEU A 89 2.75 11.56 6.01
CA LEU A 89 2.46 12.08 7.35
C LEU A 89 3.40 11.49 8.42
N LEU A 90 3.77 10.20 8.28
CA LEU A 90 4.68 9.53 9.20
C LEU A 90 6.09 10.13 9.20
N GLN A 91 6.50 10.85 8.17
CA GLN A 91 7.78 11.57 8.17
C GLN A 91 7.78 12.72 9.19
N SER A 92 6.61 13.31 9.46
CA SER A 92 6.46 14.33 10.49
C SER A 92 6.53 13.71 11.88
N GLU A 93 7.49 14.17 12.69
CA GLU A 93 7.60 13.76 14.09
C GLU A 93 6.35 14.11 14.91
N HIS A 94 5.74 15.27 14.63
CA HIS A 94 4.52 15.70 15.33
C HIS A 94 3.41 14.67 15.15
N PHE A 95 3.18 14.23 13.90
CA PHE A 95 2.15 13.24 13.61
C PHE A 95 2.43 11.90 14.31
N ARG A 96 3.69 11.44 14.30
CA ARG A 96 4.10 10.21 15.01
C ARG A 96 3.84 10.25 16.51
N ARG A 97 4.02 11.42 17.14
CA ARG A 97 3.73 11.63 18.56
C ARG A 97 2.23 11.57 18.84
N GLU A 98 1.41 12.20 18.00
CA GLU A 98 -0.05 12.19 18.16
C GLU A 98 -0.67 10.80 17.94
N LEU A 99 -0.07 9.98 17.07
CA LEU A 99 -0.55 8.62 16.82
C LEU A 99 -0.53 7.71 18.04
N ILE A 100 0.21 8.03 19.10
CA ILE A 100 0.19 7.27 20.35
C ILE A 100 -1.19 7.36 21.02
N ASN A 101 -1.87 8.51 20.85
CA ASN A 101 -3.16 8.79 21.44
C ASN A 101 -4.26 8.02 20.68
N ASN A 102 -4.95 7.09 21.35
CA ASN A 102 -6.07 6.33 20.78
C ASN A 102 -7.18 7.22 20.15
N PRO A 103 -7.56 8.38 20.73
CA PRO A 103 -8.51 9.29 20.10
C PRO A 103 -8.07 9.79 18.71
N CYS A 104 -6.76 9.93 18.45
CA CYS A 104 -6.25 10.32 17.14
C CYS A 104 -6.55 9.25 16.09
N ALA A 105 -6.33 7.97 16.41
CA ALA A 105 -6.62 6.86 15.52
C ALA A 105 -8.11 6.77 15.16
N LYS A 106 -8.99 6.94 16.15
CA LYS A 106 -10.44 7.01 15.94
C LYS A 106 -10.85 8.18 15.06
N PHE A 107 -10.28 9.35 15.30
CA PHE A 107 -10.54 10.52 14.47
C PHE A 107 -10.16 10.27 13.01
N ILE A 108 -8.98 9.69 12.76
CA ILE A 108 -8.55 9.34 11.41
C ILE A 108 -9.52 8.34 10.77
N GLU A 109 -9.94 7.31 11.50
CA GLU A 109 -10.92 6.32 11.04
C GLU A 109 -12.27 6.94 10.68
N GLU A 110 -12.78 7.86 11.50
CA GLU A 110 -14.00 8.62 11.23
C GLU A 110 -13.86 9.50 9.97
N GLN A 111 -12.72 10.18 9.81
CA GLN A 111 -12.45 10.97 8.60
C GLN A 111 -12.40 10.09 7.34
N GLN A 112 -11.78 8.91 7.42
CA GLN A 112 -11.81 7.94 6.33
C GLN A 112 -13.25 7.53 6.02
N LEU A 113 -14.04 7.15 7.02
CA LEU A 113 -15.43 6.74 6.82
C LEU A 113 -16.26 7.84 6.15
N LEU A 114 -16.16 9.09 6.62
CA LEU A 114 -16.87 10.23 6.04
C LEU A 114 -16.50 10.46 4.58
N HIS A 115 -15.21 10.41 4.25
CA HIS A 115 -14.74 10.53 2.86
C HIS A 115 -15.34 9.45 1.96
N TRP A 116 -15.40 8.21 2.45
CA TRP A 116 -15.97 7.08 1.70
C TRP A 116 -17.48 7.22 1.50
N GLN A 117 -18.20 7.65 2.53
CA GLN A 117 -19.63 7.92 2.44
C GLN A 117 -19.92 9.01 1.41
N TYR A 118 -19.20 10.13 1.46
CA TYR A 118 -19.38 11.23 0.51
C TYR A 118 -19.10 10.79 -0.93
N ASN A 119 -17.97 10.13 -1.18
CA ASN A 119 -17.60 9.68 -2.52
C ASN A 119 -18.58 8.66 -3.10
N THR A 120 -19.07 7.74 -2.26
CA THR A 120 -20.04 6.72 -2.68
C THR A 120 -21.38 7.35 -3.00
N GLN A 121 -21.87 8.26 -2.15
CA GLN A 121 -23.13 8.95 -2.37
C GLN A 121 -23.09 9.84 -3.62
N SER A 122 -21.98 10.55 -3.86
CA SER A 122 -21.81 11.38 -5.06
C SER A 122 -21.80 10.56 -6.34
N LYS A 123 -21.14 9.38 -6.35
CA LYS A 123 -21.15 8.45 -7.49
C LYS A 123 -22.54 7.88 -7.75
N ILE A 124 -23.26 7.46 -6.71
CA ILE A 124 -24.64 6.95 -6.83
C ILE A 124 -25.56 8.02 -7.41
N LYS A 125 -25.49 9.26 -6.91
CA LYS A 125 -26.29 10.38 -7.43
C LYS A 125 -26.01 10.61 -8.92
N ALA A 126 -24.75 10.63 -9.34
CA ALA A 126 -24.39 10.80 -10.75
C ALA A 126 -24.92 9.67 -11.65
N VAL A 127 -24.83 8.41 -11.20
CA VAL A 127 -25.35 7.25 -11.94
C VAL A 127 -26.88 7.27 -12.04
N VAL A 128 -27.57 7.59 -10.94
CA VAL A 128 -29.04 7.70 -10.93
C VAL A 128 -29.52 8.82 -11.86
N GLU A 129 -28.81 9.94 -11.88
CA GLU A 129 -29.13 11.07 -12.74
C GLU A 129 -28.88 10.75 -14.23
N ALA A 130 -27.75 10.11 -14.55
CA ALA A 130 -27.50 9.61 -15.90
C ALA A 130 -28.56 8.59 -16.35
N ALA A 131 -28.98 7.68 -15.46
CA ALA A 131 -30.03 6.71 -15.76
C ALA A 131 -31.41 7.35 -15.97
N ARG A 132 -31.72 8.46 -15.28
CA ARG A 132 -32.94 9.26 -15.52
C ARG A 132 -32.91 9.92 -16.90
N GLN A 133 -31.77 10.49 -17.28
CA GLN A 133 -31.60 11.15 -18.60
C GLN A 133 -31.68 10.14 -19.76
N ILE A 134 -31.14 8.93 -19.59
CA ILE A 134 -31.29 7.84 -20.56
C ILE A 134 -32.76 7.42 -20.72
N LYS A 135 -33.50 7.28 -19.60
CA LYS A 135 -34.94 6.96 -19.64
C LYS A 135 -35.80 8.07 -20.24
N GLN A 136 -35.36 9.33 -20.14
CA GLN A 136 -36.04 10.49 -20.72
C GLN A 136 -35.64 10.74 -22.19
N GLY A 137 -34.88 9.83 -22.82
CA GLY A 137 -34.57 9.86 -24.25
C GLY A 137 -33.64 10.98 -24.69
N THR A 138 -32.92 11.62 -23.75
CA THR A 138 -32.13 12.84 -24.02
C THR A 138 -30.69 12.55 -24.46
N ILE A 139 -30.23 11.30 -24.37
CA ILE A 139 -28.88 10.87 -24.77
C ILE A 139 -29.00 9.53 -25.53
N PRO A 140 -28.57 9.44 -26.80
CA PRO A 140 -28.64 8.20 -27.56
C PRO A 140 -27.63 7.18 -27.04
N LEU A 141 -28.05 5.91 -26.97
CA LEU A 141 -27.17 4.77 -26.72
C LEU A 141 -26.23 4.62 -27.92
N THR A 142 -24.94 4.89 -27.72
CA THR A 142 -23.86 4.51 -28.66
C THR A 142 -23.54 3.04 -28.53
#